data_AF-A0A4S2R8F4-F1
#
_entry.id   AF-A0A4S2R8F4-F1
#
_cell.length_a   1.000
_cell.length_b   1.000
_cell.length_c   1.000
_cell.angle_alpha   90.00
_cell.angle_beta   90.00
_cell.angle_gamma   90.00
#
_symmetry.space_group_name_H-M   'P 1'
#
loop_
_entity.id
_entity.type
_entity.pdbx_description
1 polymer ?
#
loop_
_entity_poly.entity_id
_entity_poly.type
_entity_poly.pdbx_seq_one_letter_code
_entity_poly.pdbx_strand_id
1 'polypeptide(L)'
;MGVGPAMMARQHRKIEAARVRRGAPPGKPAMHLLRLQLALLDLLCTGTLTLDVGEQRDELLAIRHDETPWAQVEKRFRTLRDGVGGCRRADAAARRAGRAPDRGLPRPRPPRLGPGVGAGLGVGVGVGRSPDRS
;
A
#
# COMPACT_ATOMS: atom_id res chain seq x y z
N MET A 1 4.71 17.08 18.13
CA MET A 1 3.28 16.77 17.89
C MET A 1 3.19 15.45 17.12
N GLY A 2 3.01 14.33 17.83
CA GLY A 2 3.01 13.02 17.19
C GLY A 2 1.71 12.77 16.44
N VAL A 3 1.79 12.54 15.13
CA VAL A 3 0.71 11.91 14.35
C VAL A 3 0.39 10.55 14.99
N GLY A 4 -0.70 10.51 15.76
CA GLY A 4 -1.10 9.36 16.57
C GLY A 4 -2.44 8.77 16.14
N PRO A 5 -2.82 7.57 16.63
CA PRO A 5 -4.06 6.87 16.29
C PRO A 5 -5.33 7.69 16.55
N ALA A 6 -5.28 8.63 17.50
CA ALA A 6 -6.35 9.60 17.75
C ALA A 6 -6.65 10.51 16.55
N MET A 7 -5.62 10.87 15.76
CA MET A 7 -5.81 11.64 14.52
C MET A 7 -6.60 10.81 13.49
N MET A 8 -6.25 9.54 13.30
CA MET A 8 -6.91 8.66 12.33
C MET A 8 -8.38 8.44 12.69
N ALA A 9 -8.68 8.25 13.98
CA ALA A 9 -10.04 8.15 14.47
C ALA A 9 -10.84 9.45 14.23
N ARG A 10 -10.21 10.62 14.44
CA ARG A 10 -10.84 11.91 14.15
C ARG A 10 -11.11 12.11 12.66
N GLN A 11 -10.19 11.72 11.79
CA GLN A 11 -10.39 11.79 10.34
C GLN A 11 -11.50 10.84 9.88
N HIS A 12 -11.56 9.62 10.42
CA HIS A 12 -12.66 8.69 10.14
C HIS A 12 -14.03 9.30 10.50
N ARG A 13 -14.15 9.91 11.69
CA ARG A 13 -15.40 10.60 12.11
C ARG A 13 -15.78 11.75 11.18
N LYS A 14 -14.80 12.50 10.65
CA LYS A 14 -15.07 13.57 9.68
C LYS A 14 -15.62 13.01 8.37
N ILE A 15 -15.10 11.88 7.91
CA ILE A 15 -15.60 11.19 6.71
C ILE A 15 -17.02 10.70 6.92
N GLU A 16 -17.31 10.07 8.07
CA GLU A 16 -18.67 9.62 8.41
C GLU A 16 -19.65 10.80 8.46
N ALA A 17 -19.28 11.90 9.13
CA ALA A 17 -20.12 13.09 9.19
C ALA A 17 -20.34 13.70 7.80
N ALA A 18 -19.32 13.71 6.93
CA ALA A 18 -19.46 14.17 5.56
C ALA A 18 -20.40 13.28 4.74
N ARG A 19 -20.35 11.96 4.95
CA ARG A 19 -21.27 10.98 4.34
C ARG A 19 -22.70 11.24 4.76
N VAL A 20 -22.97 11.35 6.07
CA VAL A 20 -24.33 11.64 6.61
C VAL A 20 -24.88 12.94 6.02
N ARG A 21 -24.04 13.98 5.88
CA ARG A 21 -24.48 15.27 5.31
C ARG A 21 -24.70 15.27 3.81
N ARG A 22 -23.98 14.44 3.03
CA ARG A 22 -24.01 14.45 1.56
C ARG A 22 -24.80 13.28 0.95
N GLY A 23 -25.22 12.29 1.75
CA GLY A 23 -25.90 11.08 1.28
C GLY A 23 -24.97 10.03 0.67
N ALA A 24 -23.79 10.41 0.19
CA ALA A 24 -22.76 9.52 -0.36
C ALA A 24 -21.43 9.64 0.40
N PRO A 25 -20.69 8.54 0.60
CA PRO A 25 -19.36 8.59 1.20
C PRO A 25 -18.40 9.37 0.30
N PRO A 26 -17.53 10.23 0.84
CA PRO A 26 -16.52 10.86 0.00
C PRO A 26 -15.39 9.84 -0.27
N GLY A 27 -15.46 9.15 -1.41
CA GLY A 27 -14.53 8.07 -1.79
C GLY A 27 -13.05 8.48 -1.76
N LYS A 28 -12.70 9.69 -2.19
CA LYS A 28 -11.32 10.21 -2.16
C LYS A 28 -10.73 10.28 -0.73
N PRO A 29 -11.34 11.01 0.24
CA PRO A 29 -10.92 10.98 1.64
C PRO A 29 -10.86 9.57 2.24
N ALA A 30 -11.84 8.71 1.91
CA ALA A 30 -11.87 7.34 2.42
C ALA A 30 -10.66 6.52 1.93
N MET A 31 -10.42 6.54 0.63
CA MET A 31 -9.28 5.91 -0.02
C MET A 31 -7.95 6.41 0.58
N HIS A 32 -7.76 7.72 0.71
CA HIS A 32 -6.51 8.28 1.24
C HIS A 32 -6.25 7.88 2.69
N LEU A 33 -7.30 7.83 3.53
CA LEU A 33 -7.15 7.41 4.91
C LEU A 33 -6.80 5.92 5.03
N LEU A 34 -7.33 5.05 4.16
CA LEU A 34 -6.93 3.63 4.09
C LEU A 34 -5.48 3.47 3.65
N ARG A 35 -5.07 4.17 2.59
CA ARG A 35 -3.70 4.15 2.09
C ARG A 35 -2.69 4.56 3.16
N LEU A 36 -3.00 5.60 3.94
CA LEU A 36 -2.14 6.07 5.02
C LEU A 36 -1.98 5.04 6.15
N GLN A 37 -3.07 4.33 6.51
CA GLN A 37 -3.00 3.29 7.54
C GLN A 37 -2.23 2.06 7.05
N LEU A 38 -2.36 1.68 5.77
CA LEU A 38 -1.56 0.61 5.17
C LEU A 38 -0.07 0.93 5.20
N ALA A 39 0.32 2.13 4.74
CA ALA A 39 1.72 2.56 4.76
C ALA A 39 2.30 2.63 6.18
N LEU A 40 1.49 3.07 7.16
CA LEU A 40 1.89 3.09 8.56
C LEU A 40 2.02 1.68 9.15
N LEU A 41 1.11 0.77 8.79
CA LEU A 41 1.19 -0.63 9.21
C LEU A 41 2.47 -1.27 8.69
N ASP A 42 2.75 -1.13 7.39
CA ASP A 42 3.99 -1.64 6.78
C ASP A 42 5.22 -1.08 7.50
N LEU A 43 5.30 0.24 7.65
CA LEU A 43 6.41 0.89 8.35
C LEU A 43 6.60 0.38 9.78
N LEU A 44 5.52 0.19 10.54
CA LEU A 44 5.61 -0.22 11.95
C LEU A 44 5.90 -1.71 12.11
N CYS A 45 5.40 -2.56 11.22
CA CYS A 45 5.56 -4.00 11.34
C CYS A 45 6.83 -4.50 10.65
N THR A 46 7.26 -3.87 9.55
CA THR A 46 8.41 -4.31 8.73
C THR A 46 9.60 -3.35 8.79
N GLY A 47 9.41 -2.14 9.32
CA GLY A 47 10.43 -1.09 9.31
C GLY A 47 10.60 -0.40 7.94
N THR A 48 9.89 -0.84 6.90
CA THR A 48 9.98 -0.29 5.54
C THR A 48 8.75 0.56 5.22
N LEU A 49 8.96 1.76 4.68
CA LEU A 49 7.86 2.59 4.21
C LEU A 49 7.56 2.27 2.74
N THR A 50 6.56 1.41 2.49
CA THR A 50 6.02 1.22 1.14
C THR A 50 4.89 2.23 0.88
N LEU A 51 5.17 3.21 0.00
CA LEU A 51 4.13 4.13 -0.47
C LEU A 51 3.37 3.57 -1.67
N ASP A 52 3.91 2.56 -2.34
CA ASP A 52 3.22 1.87 -3.43
C ASP A 52 2.01 1.08 -2.90
N VAL A 53 0.93 1.05 -3.67
CA VAL A 53 -0.33 0.38 -3.28
C VAL A 53 -0.47 -1.00 -3.88
N GLY A 54 0.44 -1.46 -4.75
CA GLY A 54 0.49 -2.81 -5.32
C GLY A 54 -0.88 -3.46 -5.54
N GLU A 55 -1.08 -4.60 -4.91
CA GLU A 55 -2.30 -5.42 -4.99
C GLU A 55 -3.53 -4.73 -4.36
N GLN A 56 -3.33 -3.77 -3.46
CA GLN A 56 -4.42 -3.01 -2.84
C GLN A 56 -4.95 -1.89 -3.75
N ARG A 57 -4.30 -1.62 -4.90
CA ARG A 57 -4.66 -0.53 -5.81
C ARG A 57 -6.11 -0.61 -6.27
N ASP A 58 -6.53 -1.76 -6.77
CA ASP A 58 -7.84 -1.90 -7.40
C ASP A 58 -8.96 -1.82 -6.35
N GLU A 59 -8.74 -2.39 -5.18
CA GLU A 59 -9.65 -2.23 -4.05
C GLU A 59 -9.75 -0.76 -3.58
N LEU A 60 -8.63 -0.01 -3.58
CA LEU A 60 -8.62 1.41 -3.23
C LEU A 60 -9.34 2.26 -4.30
N LEU A 61 -9.25 1.87 -5.57
CA LEU A 61 -10.00 2.51 -6.65
C LEU A 61 -11.49 2.21 -6.56
N ALA A 62 -11.89 0.98 -6.27
CA ALA A 62 -13.30 0.62 -6.05
C ALA A 62 -13.91 1.48 -4.92
N ILE A 63 -13.15 1.76 -3.86
CA ILE A 63 -13.58 2.67 -2.78
C ILE A 63 -13.65 4.12 -3.26
N ARG A 64 -12.72 4.56 -4.11
CA ARG A 64 -12.75 5.91 -4.71
C ARG A 64 -13.95 6.11 -5.63
N HIS A 65 -14.38 5.05 -6.31
CA HIS A 65 -15.52 5.03 -7.24
C HIS A 65 -16.85 4.68 -6.56
N ASP A 66 -16.86 4.56 -5.23
CA ASP A 66 -18.03 4.21 -4.43
C ASP A 66 -18.65 2.83 -4.77
N GLU A 67 -17.88 1.95 -5.40
CA GLU A 67 -18.26 0.59 -5.77
C GLU A 67 -18.21 -0.38 -4.56
N THR A 68 -17.48 0.00 -3.51
CA THR A 68 -17.41 -0.78 -2.26
C THR A 68 -18.44 -0.29 -1.25
N PRO A 69 -19.30 -1.17 -0.70
CA PRO A 69 -20.26 -0.79 0.33
C PRO A 69 -19.58 -0.15 1.55
N TRP A 70 -20.17 0.94 2.05
CA TRP A 70 -19.58 1.71 3.15
C TRP A 70 -19.29 0.86 4.41
N ALA A 71 -20.15 -0.09 4.74
CA ALA A 71 -19.93 -0.99 5.88
C ALA A 71 -18.62 -1.79 5.76
N GLN A 72 -18.22 -2.16 4.54
CA GLN A 72 -16.97 -2.87 4.28
C GLN A 72 -15.76 -1.92 4.39
N VAL A 73 -15.89 -0.68 3.90
CA VAL A 73 -14.87 0.37 4.08
C VAL A 73 -14.65 0.64 5.58
N GLU A 74 -15.73 0.74 6.34
CA GLU A 74 -15.68 0.97 7.78
C GLU A 74 -15.03 -0.19 8.55
N LYS A 75 -15.36 -1.44 8.18
CA LYS A 75 -14.69 -2.64 8.71
C LYS A 75 -13.18 -2.58 8.46
N ARG A 76 -12.76 -2.24 7.24
CA ARG A 76 -11.33 -2.09 6.91
C ARG A 76 -10.65 -1.01 7.74
N PHE A 77 -11.32 0.12 7.97
CA PHE A 77 -10.80 1.17 8.83
C PHE A 77 -10.53 0.70 10.25
N ARG A 78 -11.45 -0.07 10.85
CA ARG A 78 -11.26 -0.63 12.19
C ARG A 78 -10.10 -1.62 12.20
N THR A 79 -10.12 -2.61 11.31
CA THR A 79 -9.08 -3.65 11.23
C THR A 79 -7.68 -3.08 11.05
N LEU A 80 -7.48 -2.13 10.13
CA LEU A 80 -6.16 -1.52 9.90
C LEU A 80 -5.69 -0.71 11.11
N ARG A 81 -6.60 0.03 11.76
CA ARG A 81 -6.27 0.82 12.95
C ARG A 81 -5.85 -0.07 14.12
N ASP A 82 -6.55 -1.18 14.32
CA ASP A 82 -6.23 -2.15 15.36
C ASP A 82 -4.86 -2.79 15.09
N GLY A 83 -4.58 -3.15 13.84
CA GLY A 83 -3.26 -3.62 13.40
C GLY A 83 -2.15 -2.60 13.66
N VAL A 84 -2.34 -1.35 13.27
CA VAL A 84 -1.39 -0.24 13.54
C VAL A 84 -1.15 -0.09 15.05
N GLY A 85 -2.22 -0.15 15.86
CA GLY A 85 -2.12 -0.11 17.31
C GLY A 85 -1.31 -1.29 17.87
N GLY A 86 -1.51 -2.49 17.32
CA GLY A 86 -0.75 -3.69 17.64
C GLY A 86 0.75 -3.54 17.35
N CYS A 87 1.11 -3.24 16.11
CA CYS A 87 2.53 -3.09 15.73
C CYS A 87 3.20 -1.94 16.48
N ARG A 88 2.49 -0.84 16.77
CA ARG A 88 3.04 0.24 17.60
C ARG A 88 3.37 -0.21 19.02
N ARG A 89 2.49 -1.00 19.65
CA ARG A 89 2.75 -1.55 21.00
C ARG A 89 3.93 -2.51 20.98
N ALA A 90 4.05 -3.33 19.94
CA ALA A 90 5.19 -4.24 19.75
C ALA A 90 6.51 -3.47 19.57
N ASP A 91 6.55 -2.44 18.71
CA ASP A 91 7.73 -1.57 18.52
C ASP A 91 8.13 -0.89 19.85
N ALA A 92 7.16 -0.38 20.61
CA ALA A 92 7.42 0.22 21.91
C ALA A 92 7.97 -0.79 22.94
N ALA A 93 7.49 -2.04 22.91
CA ALA A 93 7.99 -3.10 23.78
C ALA A 93 9.42 -3.51 23.40
N ALA A 94 9.72 -3.66 22.10
CA ALA A 94 11.06 -3.97 21.62
C ALA A 94 12.09 -2.90 22.04
N ARG A 95 11.72 -1.62 21.91
CA ARG A 95 12.56 -0.50 22.37
C ARG A 95 12.85 -0.54 23.86
N ARG A 96 11.84 -0.83 24.69
CA ARG A 96 12.02 -0.97 26.16
C ARG A 96 12.93 -2.15 26.52
N ALA A 97 12.89 -3.22 25.75
CA ALA A 97 13.76 -4.38 25.93
C ALA A 97 15.19 -4.18 25.40
N GLY A 98 15.56 -2.98 24.97
CA GLY A 98 16.89 -2.69 24.42
C GLY A 98 17.15 -3.28 23.04
N ARG A 99 16.12 -3.82 22.37
CA ARG A 99 16.25 -4.30 20.98
C ARG A 99 16.17 -3.10 20.05
N ALA A 100 17.25 -2.81 19.33
CA ALA A 100 17.21 -1.86 18.24
C ALA A 100 16.19 -2.35 17.21
N PRO A 101 15.24 -1.51 16.78
CA PRO A 101 14.35 -1.90 15.69
C PRO A 101 15.19 -2.02 14.43
N ASP A 102 15.18 -3.20 13.81
CA ASP A 102 15.79 -3.42 12.51
C ASP A 102 15.02 -2.60 11.47
N ARG A 103 15.47 -1.37 11.25
CA ARG A 103 14.89 -0.43 10.29
C ARG A 103 15.88 -0.28 9.16
N GLY A 104 15.85 -1.23 8.25
CA GLY A 104 16.44 -1.06 6.93
C GLY A 104 15.93 0.24 6.30
N LEU A 105 16.82 1.00 5.65
CA LEU A 105 16.46 2.17 4.86
C LEU A 105 15.29 1.83 3.90
N PRO A 106 14.40 2.79 3.60
CA PRO A 106 13.30 2.55 2.68
C PRO A 106 13.86 2.05 1.34
N ARG A 107 13.64 0.76 1.05
CA ARG A 107 13.94 0.21 -0.26
C ARG A 107 12.72 0.42 -1.14
N PRO A 108 12.81 1.18 -2.24
CA PRO A 108 11.76 1.12 -3.24
C PRO A 108 11.62 -0.34 -3.68
N ARG A 109 10.41 -0.89 -3.53
CA ARG A 109 10.11 -2.23 -4.04
C ARG A 109 10.35 -2.17 -5.54
N PRO A 110 11.26 -2.98 -6.13
CA PRO A 110 11.37 -3.03 -7.57
C PRO A 110 10.02 -3.48 -8.13
N PRO A 111 9.56 -2.92 -9.27
CA PRO A 111 8.34 -3.41 -9.91
C PRO A 111 8.50 -4.90 -10.13
N ARG A 112 7.55 -5.69 -9.61
CA ARG A 112 7.50 -7.12 -9.92
C ARG A 112 7.22 -7.22 -11.42
N LEU A 113 8.24 -7.58 -12.19
CA LEU A 113 8.03 -8.18 -13.50
C LEU A 113 7.08 -9.36 -13.28
N GLY A 114 5.86 -9.23 -13.79
CA GLY A 114 4.90 -10.33 -13.83
C GLY A 114 5.50 -11.50 -14.61
N PRO A 115 4.98 -12.73 -14.42
CA PRO A 115 5.46 -13.90 -15.13
C PRO A 115 5.39 -13.63 -16.63
N GLY A 116 6.52 -13.84 -17.30
CA GLY A 116 6.69 -13.56 -18.72
C GLY A 116 5.59 -14.20 -19.56
N VAL A 117 4.94 -13.38 -20.37
CA VAL A 117 4.31 -13.86 -21.59
C VAL A 117 5.45 -14.32 -22.50
N GLY A 118 5.49 -15.64 -22.73
CA GLY A 118 6.49 -16.26 -23.57
C GLY A 118 6.34 -15.90 -25.04
N ALA A 119 7.47 -16.10 -25.74
CA ALA A 119 7.56 -16.60 -27.11
C ALA A 119 6.70 -15.92 -28.18
N GLY A 120 7.33 -14.98 -28.89
CA GLY A 120 7.02 -14.69 -30.29
C GLY A 120 8.26 -15.00 -31.14
N LEU A 121 8.23 -16.16 -31.80
CA LEU A 121 9.20 -16.58 -32.82
C LEU A 121 9.34 -15.52 -33.91
N GLY A 122 10.59 -15.20 -34.25
CA GLY A 122 10.97 -14.43 -35.43
C GLY A 122 12.21 -15.05 -36.06
N VAL A 123 12.00 -16.09 -36.88
CA VAL A 123 13.00 -16.71 -37.74
C VAL A 123 13.28 -15.79 -38.94
N GLY A 124 14.55 -15.68 -39.34
CA GLY A 124 14.99 -15.08 -40.60
C GLY A 124 16.46 -14.69 -40.56
N VAL A 125 17.38 -15.67 -40.61
CA VAL A 125 18.20 -16.05 -41.79
C VAL A 125 18.91 -14.87 -42.45
N GLY A 126 20.23 -14.87 -42.36
CA GLY A 126 21.13 -13.99 -43.10
C GLY A 126 22.60 -14.38 -42.91
N VAL A 127 22.98 -15.58 -43.37
CA VAL A 127 24.39 -15.98 -43.50
C VAL A 127 25.02 -15.16 -44.63
N GLY A 128 25.74 -14.10 -44.26
CA GLY A 128 26.59 -13.30 -45.15
C GLY A 128 28.02 -13.83 -45.12
N ARG A 129 28.31 -14.68 -46.10
CA ARG A 129 29.58 -15.36 -46.38
C ARG A 129 30.72 -14.36 -46.65
N SER A 130 31.81 -14.44 -45.88
CA SER A 130 33.14 -13.97 -46.35
C SER A 130 33.59 -14.82 -47.54
N PRO A 131 34.30 -14.21 -48.50
CA PRO A 131 35.53 -14.83 -48.94
C PRO A 131 36.71 -13.86 -48.92
N ASP A 132 37.76 -14.38 -48.32
CA ASP A 132 39.16 -14.05 -48.43
C ASP A 132 39.64 -13.99 -49.90
N ARG A 133 40.36 -12.93 -50.30
CA ARG A 133 41.72 -13.02 -50.88
C ARG A 133 42.32 -11.67 -51.29
N SER A 134 43.62 -11.55 -50.96
CA SER A 134 44.70 -10.76 -51.57
C SER A 134 44.96 -9.34 -51.07
#